data_AF-A0A2V6EEE7-F1
#
_entry.id   AF-A0A2V6EEE7-F1
#
_cell.length_a   1.000
_cell.length_b   1.000
_cell.length_c   1.000
_cell.angle_alpha   90.00
_cell.angle_beta   90.00
_cell.angle_gamma   90.00
#
_symmetry.space_group_name_H-M   'P 1'
#
loop_
_entity.id
_entity.type
_entity.pdbx_description
1 polymer ?
#
loop_
_entity_poly.entity_id
_entity_poly.type
_entity_poly.pdbx_seq_one_letter_code
_entity_poly.pdbx_strand_id
1 'polypeptide(L)' 'EWRKDCQLTGIPAVKFLLPLKPEQSFTISLVMAKDAGTDVDFHCRVKDRMIVEGRLQISCGAV' A
#
# COMPACT_ATOMS: atom_id res chain seq x y z
N GLU A 1 -14.25 -3.34 3.04
CA GLU A 1 -14.72 -4.26 1.98
C GLU A 1 -13.80 -4.16 0.77
N TRP A 2 -13.45 -5.28 0.17
CA TRP A 2 -12.73 -5.31 -1.10
C TRP A 2 -13.63 -4.78 -2.21
N ARG A 3 -13.21 -3.73 -2.93
CA ARG A 3 -13.97 -3.21 -4.07
C ARG A 3 -13.69 -4.07 -5.29
N LYS A 4 -14.73 -4.77 -5.75
CA LYS A 4 -14.69 -5.55 -6.99
C LYS A 4 -14.35 -4.62 -8.16
N ASP A 5 -13.57 -5.12 -9.13
CA ASP A 5 -13.17 -4.39 -10.34
C ASP A 5 -12.23 -3.19 -10.13
N CYS A 6 -11.54 -3.13 -8.98
CA CYS A 6 -10.41 -2.23 -8.78
C CYS A 6 -9.08 -2.91 -9.09
N GLN A 7 -8.21 -2.21 -9.83
CA GLN A 7 -6.87 -2.65 -10.19
C GLN A 7 -5.84 -1.64 -9.71
N LEU A 8 -4.66 -2.13 -9.32
CA LEU A 8 -3.50 -1.29 -9.04
C LEU A 8 -2.96 -0.74 -10.37
N THR A 9 -2.93 0.57 -10.53
CA THR A 9 -2.42 1.23 -11.74
C THR A 9 -1.01 1.78 -11.57
N GLY A 10 -0.56 2.02 -10.33
CA GLY A 10 0.77 2.54 -10.09
C GLY A 10 1.14 2.70 -8.62
N ILE A 11 2.41 3.03 -8.38
CA ILE A 11 2.98 3.34 -7.07
C ILE A 11 3.63 4.73 -7.17
N PRO A 12 2.86 5.82 -7.01
CA PRO A 12 3.37 7.18 -7.20
C PRO A 12 4.42 7.59 -6.16
N ALA A 13 4.36 7.03 -4.96
CA ALA A 13 5.31 7.35 -3.88
C ALA A 13 5.59 6.12 -3.02
N VAL A 14 6.88 5.88 -2.74
CA VAL A 14 7.32 4.85 -1.80
C VAL A 14 8.59 5.30 -1.09
N LYS A 15 8.65 5.05 0.21
CA LYS A 15 9.78 5.32 1.09
C LYS A 15 10.16 4.05 1.82
N PHE A 16 11.36 3.55 1.55
CA PHE A 16 11.96 2.43 2.26
C PHE A 16 12.76 2.96 3.44
N LEU A 17 12.29 2.67 4.66
CA LEU A 17 12.92 3.10 5.90
C LEU A 17 14.00 2.12 6.35
N LEU A 18 13.79 0.82 6.10
CA LEU A 18 14.68 -0.25 6.51
C LEU A 18 14.71 -1.34 5.44
N PRO A 19 15.84 -2.04 5.24
CA PRO A 19 15.91 -3.16 4.33
C PRO A 19 15.12 -4.36 4.88
N LEU A 20 14.46 -5.09 3.98
CA LEU A 20 13.90 -6.41 4.27
C LEU A 20 14.94 -7.48 3.91
N LYS A 21 15.19 -8.42 4.81
CA LYS A 21 16.09 -9.55 4.52
C LYS A 21 15.36 -10.61 3.67
N PRO A 22 16.10 -11.44 2.89
CA PRO A 22 15.53 -12.62 2.27
C PRO A 22 14.74 -13.46 3.28
N GLU A 23 13.60 -14.00 2.84
CA GLU A 23 12.72 -14.89 3.63
C GLU A 23 12.14 -14.27 4.92
N GLN A 24 12.41 -12.99 5.19
CA GLN A 24 11.91 -12.32 6.37
C GLN A 24 10.41 -12.03 6.23
N SER A 25 9.62 -12.56 7.15
CA SER A 25 8.19 -12.28 7.19
C SER A 25 7.91 -10.81 7.55
N PHE A 26 6.94 -10.24 6.86
CA PHE A 26 6.44 -8.88 7.10
C PHE A 26 4.93 -8.85 6.83
N THR A 27 4.26 -7.81 7.32
CA THR A 27 2.84 -7.56 7.06
C THR A 27 2.69 -6.32 6.19
N ILE A 28 1.75 -6.37 5.25
CA ILE A 28 1.29 -5.20 4.49
C ILE A 28 -0.06 -4.80 5.07
N SER A 29 -0.27 -3.52 5.33
CA SER A 29 -1.60 -3.00 5.63
C SER A 29 -1.93 -1.81 4.73
N LEU A 30 -3.19 -1.76 4.31
CA LEU A 30 -3.73 -0.82 3.34
C LEU A 30 -4.73 0.08 4.06
N VAL A 31 -4.60 1.38 3.86
CA VAL A 31 -5.43 2.41 4.49
C VAL A 31 -5.92 3.35 3.41
N MET A 32 -7.20 3.72 3.45
CA MET A 32 -7.71 4.74 2.53
C MET A 32 -6.96 6.05 2.76
N ALA A 33 -6.43 6.65 1.70
CA ALA A 33 -5.79 7.95 1.80
C ALA A 33 -6.84 8.99 2.24
N LYS A 34 -6.41 9.96 3.07
CA LYS A 34 -7.31 11.01 3.61
C LYS A 34 -7.90 11.91 2.51
N ASP A 35 -7.17 12.07 1.41
CA ASP A 35 -7.58 12.86 0.25
C ASP A 35 -8.22 11.91 -0.76
N ALA A 36 -9.53 11.71 -0.57
CA ALA A 36 -10.32 10.68 -1.21
C ALA A 36 -10.35 10.82 -2.74
N GLY A 37 -10.01 9.71 -3.41
CA GLY A 37 -10.11 9.52 -4.85
C GLY A 37 -9.76 8.08 -5.19
N THR A 38 -8.62 7.91 -5.85
CA THR A 38 -8.05 6.65 -6.31
C THR A 38 -6.83 6.19 -5.52
N ASP A 39 -6.52 6.85 -4.40
CA ASP A 39 -5.26 6.63 -3.69
C ASP A 39 -5.47 5.81 -2.41
N VAL A 40 -4.59 4.83 -2.22
CA VAL A 40 -4.56 3.96 -1.04
C VAL A 40 -3.17 4.03 -0.46
N ASP A 41 -3.06 4.54 0.76
CA ASP A 41 -1.79 4.50 1.48
C ASP A 41 -1.52 3.06 1.94
N PHE A 42 -0.27 2.63 1.89
CA PHE A 42 0.16 1.34 2.38
C PHE A 42 1.36 1.48 3.32
N HIS A 43 1.43 0.58 4.28
CA HIS A 43 2.61 0.43 5.13
C HIS A 43 3.02 -1.03 5.25
N CYS A 44 4.33 -1.24 5.30
CA CYS A 44 4.90 -2.56 5.59
C CYS A 44 5.51 -2.54 6.99
N ARG A 45 5.28 -3.61 7.74
CA ARG A 45 5.87 -3.80 9.07
C ARG A 45 6.55 -5.16 9.21
N VAL A 46 7.68 -5.16 9.89
CA VAL A 46 8.30 -6.37 10.44
C VAL A 46 8.12 -6.30 11.95
N LYS A 47 7.30 -7.21 12.51
CA LYS A 47 6.81 -7.08 13.89
C LYS A 47 6.19 -5.68 14.06
N ASP A 48 6.65 -4.90 15.04
CA ASP A 48 6.13 -3.55 15.31
C ASP A 48 6.92 -2.44 14.60
N ARG A 49 7.91 -2.78 13.76
CA ARG A 49 8.75 -1.80 13.07
C ARG A 49 8.23 -1.53 11.68
N MET A 50 7.93 -0.27 11.40
CA MET A 50 7.62 0.19 10.05
C MET A 50 8.89 0.16 9.19
N ILE A 51 8.78 -0.47 8.02
CA ILE A 51 9.89 -0.64 7.08
C ILE A 51 9.62 0.05 5.74
N VAL A 52 8.36 0.24 5.38
CA VAL A 52 7.94 0.94 4.16
C VAL A 52 6.71 1.78 4.47
N GLU A 53 6.70 2.99 3.90
CA GLU A 53 5.53 3.83 3.75
C GLU A 53 5.35 4.08 2.25
N GLY A 54 4.13 4.08 1.76
CA GLY A 54 3.91 4.44 0.37
C GLY A 54 2.46 4.65 0.04
N ARG A 55 2.24 4.93 -1.24
CA ARG A 55 0.94 5.17 -1.81
C ARG A 55 0.79 4.34 -3.07
N LEU A 56 -0.34 3.66 -3.14
CA LEU A 56 -0.82 2.93 -4.30
C LEU A 56 -1.88 3.78 -4.99
N GLN A 57 -1.88 3.75 -6.31
CA GLN A 57 -2.97 4.29 -7.11
C GLN A 57 -3.80 3.14 -7.65
N ILE A 58 -5.11 3.22 -7.46
CA ILE A 58 -6.07 2.22 -7.92
C ILE A 58 -7.05 2.83 -8.92
N SER A 59 -7.38 2.09 -9.97
CA SER A 59 -8.51 2.42 -10.84
C SER A 59 -9.62 1.42 -10.58
N CYS A 60 -10.83 1.91 -10.32
CA CYS A 60 -12.02 1.07 -10.23
C CYS A 60 -12.84 1.33 -11.49
N GLY A 61 -13.26 0.27 -12.19
CA GLY A 61 -14.12 0.41 -13.36
C GLY A 61 -15.35 1.25 -13.02
N ALA A 62 -15.65 2.27 -13.84
CA ALA A 62 -16.95 2.92 -13.79
C ALA A 62 -17.98 1.87 -14.21
N VAL A 63 -18.94 1.60 -13.32
CA VAL A 63 -20.10 0.76 -13.63
C VAL A 63 -20.96 1.43 -14.70
#